data_AF-K1TLZ3-F1
#
_entry.id   AF-K1TLZ3-F1
#
_cell.length_a   1.000
_cell.length_b   1.000
_cell.length_c   1.000
_cell.angle_alpha   90.00
_cell.angle_beta   90.00
_cell.angle_gamma   90.00
#
_symmetry.space_group_name_H-M   'P 1'
#
loop_
_entity.id
_entity.type
_entity.pdbx_description
1 polymer ?
#
loop_
_entity_poly.entity_id
_entity_poly.type
_entity_poly.pdbx_seq_one_letter_code
_entity_poly.pdbx_strand_id
1 'polypeptide(L)'
;MGPSHTPGFTVYKDIFEIKPAHFAVYNKSGLHIEQYWKLESKHHLEDFDETCNHLDSLLKDAISRQLVSDMPICTFLSGGLDSSIITKFTSDYMQEQDMAPLDTYSVDYVDNDKNFVKSDFQPNSDNYYIDLMNKTTYSKHHTVMLDTPELASSLKEAMLARDMPGMADVDSSLYLFCKEVKKEKTVTLMGECA
;
A
#
# COMPACT_ATOMS: atom_id res chain seq x y z
N MET A 1 -1.92 -13.87 -15.55
CA MET A 1 -1.94 -12.44 -15.91
C MET A 1 -2.71 -11.77 -14.80
N GLY A 2 -2.00 -11.15 -13.85
CA GLY A 2 -2.65 -10.39 -12.78
C GLY A 2 -3.34 -9.14 -13.34
N PRO A 3 -3.92 -8.28 -12.48
CA PRO A 3 -4.64 -7.06 -12.88
C PRO A 3 -3.71 -5.95 -13.42
N SER A 4 -2.62 -6.29 -14.11
CA SER A 4 -1.65 -5.36 -14.66
C SER A 4 -2.02 -4.96 -16.08
N HIS A 5 -2.18 -3.66 -16.35
CA HIS A 5 -2.26 -3.12 -17.71
C HIS A 5 -0.86 -2.89 -18.29
N THR A 6 -0.77 -2.73 -19.61
CA THR A 6 0.52 -2.49 -20.29
C THR A 6 0.89 -1.01 -20.21
N PRO A 7 2.05 -0.64 -19.62
CA PRO A 7 2.48 0.75 -19.55
C PRO A 7 2.53 1.45 -20.92
N GLY A 8 1.93 2.62 -21.01
CA GLY A 8 1.78 3.43 -22.22
C GLY A 8 0.40 3.31 -22.89
N PHE A 9 -0.49 2.44 -22.41
CA PHE A 9 -1.80 2.20 -23.02
C PHE A 9 -2.94 2.34 -22.02
N THR A 10 -4.07 2.88 -22.48
CA THR A 10 -5.32 2.90 -21.70
C THR A 10 -6.36 1.96 -22.32
N VAL A 11 -7.49 1.77 -21.65
CA VAL A 11 -8.65 1.04 -22.18
C VAL A 11 -9.41 1.83 -23.25
N TYR A 12 -9.14 3.12 -23.41
CA TYR A 12 -9.83 4.01 -24.33
C TYR A 12 -9.08 4.11 -25.67
N LYS A 13 -9.85 4.24 -26.74
CA LYS A 13 -9.30 4.45 -28.08
C LYS A 13 -8.62 5.83 -28.16
N ASP A 14 -7.41 5.84 -28.70
CA ASP A 14 -6.61 7.06 -28.97
C ASP A 14 -6.27 7.88 -27.71
N ILE A 15 -6.33 7.27 -26.52
CA ILE A 15 -5.87 7.85 -25.24
C ILE A 15 -4.71 6.99 -24.71
N PHE A 16 -3.59 7.65 -24.40
CA PHE A 16 -2.34 7.02 -23.99
C PHE A 16 -1.85 7.62 -22.66
N GLU A 17 -1.20 6.80 -21.85
CA GLU A 17 -0.58 7.22 -20.59
C GLU A 17 0.92 7.55 -20.78
N ILE A 18 1.44 8.47 -19.97
CA ILE A 18 2.89 8.67 -19.86
C ILE A 18 3.44 7.51 -19.04
N LYS A 19 4.39 6.77 -19.61
CA LYS A 19 5.03 5.63 -18.92
C LYS A 19 5.71 6.10 -17.62
N PRO A 20 5.76 5.26 -16.57
CA PRO A 20 6.57 5.53 -15.38
C PRO A 20 8.00 5.93 -15.76
N ALA A 21 8.59 6.85 -14.98
CA ALA A 21 9.93 7.38 -15.21
C ALA A 21 10.15 8.09 -16.57
N HIS A 22 9.07 8.58 -17.20
CA HIS A 22 9.13 9.45 -18.37
C HIS A 22 8.50 10.81 -18.09
N PHE A 23 8.94 11.84 -18.80
CA PHE A 23 8.24 13.13 -18.88
C PHE A 23 7.87 13.44 -20.33
N ALA A 24 6.93 14.36 -20.52
CA ALA A 24 6.48 14.79 -21.84
C ALA A 24 6.52 16.31 -22.00
N VAL A 25 6.96 16.77 -23.17
CA VAL A 25 6.97 18.19 -23.55
C VAL A 25 6.17 18.35 -24.83
N TYR A 26 5.10 19.14 -24.77
CA TYR A 26 4.32 19.51 -25.94
C TYR A 26 4.59 20.97 -26.32
N ASN A 27 5.04 21.21 -27.56
CA ASN A 27 5.30 22.54 -28.08
C ASN A 27 5.03 22.60 -29.60
N LYS A 28 5.46 23.69 -30.26
CA LYS A 28 5.29 23.92 -31.70
C LYS A 28 5.85 22.80 -32.61
N SER A 29 6.78 22.00 -32.10
CA SER A 29 7.40 20.88 -32.81
C SER A 29 6.69 19.54 -32.54
N GLY A 30 5.65 19.53 -31.70
CA GLY A 30 4.88 18.35 -31.33
C GLY A 30 5.12 17.88 -29.90
N LEU A 31 4.71 16.63 -29.64
CA LEU A 31 4.87 15.94 -28.36
C LEU A 31 6.20 15.17 -28.36
N HIS A 32 7.06 15.45 -27.38
CA HIS A 32 8.28 14.71 -27.11
C HIS A 32 8.18 14.01 -25.77
N ILE A 33 8.55 12.73 -25.70
CA ILE A 33 8.53 11.93 -24.47
C ILE A 33 9.94 11.38 -24.25
N GLU A 34 10.48 11.58 -23.05
CA GLU A 34 11.84 11.17 -22.69
C GLU A 34 11.84 10.41 -21.37
N GLN A 35 12.59 9.30 -21.30
CA GLN A 35 12.82 8.55 -20.08
C GLN A 35 13.90 9.26 -19.26
N TYR A 36 13.55 9.67 -18.03
CA TYR A 36 14.51 10.34 -17.13
C TYR A 36 15.13 9.39 -16.11
N TRP A 37 14.55 8.21 -15.88
CA TRP A 37 15.07 7.22 -14.93
C TRP A 37 14.84 5.78 -15.41
N LYS A 38 15.78 4.90 -15.06
CA LYS A 38 15.69 3.46 -15.27
C LYS A 38 16.45 2.74 -14.17
N LEU A 39 15.87 1.66 -13.64
CA LEU A 39 16.57 0.79 -12.71
C LEU A 39 17.74 0.10 -13.43
N GLU A 40 18.94 0.24 -12.89
CA GLU A 40 20.13 -0.47 -13.33
C GLU A 40 20.50 -1.54 -12.30
N SER A 41 20.32 -2.81 -12.65
CA SER A 41 20.78 -3.91 -11.82
C SER A 41 22.30 -4.05 -11.94
N LYS A 42 22.98 -4.11 -10.80
CA LYS A 42 24.43 -4.32 -10.69
C LYS A 42 24.69 -5.63 -9.97
N HIS A 43 25.89 -6.16 -10.15
CA HIS A 43 26.30 -7.36 -9.41
C HIS A 43 26.35 -7.04 -7.90
N HIS A 44 25.72 -7.90 -7.10
CA HIS A 44 25.71 -7.81 -5.65
C HIS A 44 27.00 -8.40 -5.08
N LEU A 45 27.72 -7.62 -4.28
CA LEU A 45 29.05 -7.97 -3.78
C LEU A 45 29.13 -8.10 -2.26
N GLU A 46 28.07 -7.69 -1.56
CA GLU A 46 28.01 -7.73 -0.10
C GLU A 46 27.75 -9.16 0.39
N ASP A 47 28.32 -9.51 1.54
CA ASP A 47 27.96 -10.74 2.23
C ASP A 47 26.59 -10.64 2.93
N PHE A 48 26.16 -11.70 3.62
CA PHE A 48 24.84 -11.73 4.24
C PHE A 48 24.66 -10.64 5.30
N ASP A 49 25.63 -10.45 6.19
CA ASP A 49 25.53 -9.48 7.29
C ASP A 49 25.60 -8.05 6.75
N GLU A 50 26.47 -7.80 5.77
CA GLU A 50 26.55 -6.54 5.06
C GLU A 50 25.22 -6.21 4.36
N THR A 51 24.64 -7.19 3.65
CA THR A 51 23.35 -7.04 2.96
C THR A 51 22.23 -6.73 3.95
N CYS A 52 22.16 -7.43 5.08
CA CYS A 52 21.14 -7.20 6.09
C CYS A 52 21.22 -5.77 6.67
N ASN A 53 22.44 -5.32 7.02
CA ASN A 53 22.64 -3.97 7.56
C ASN A 53 22.34 -2.90 6.52
N HIS A 54 22.73 -3.11 5.25
CA HIS A 54 22.47 -2.17 4.18
C HIS A 54 20.97 -2.09 3.87
N LEU A 55 20.27 -3.22 3.80
CA LEU A 55 18.82 -3.27 3.62
C LEU A 55 18.08 -2.55 4.75
N ASP A 56 18.47 -2.79 6.01
CA ASP A 56 17.91 -2.10 7.18
C ASP A 56 18.06 -0.56 7.05
N SER A 57 19.27 -0.11 6.68
CA SER A 57 19.54 1.31 6.44
C SER A 57 18.69 1.90 5.31
N LEU A 58 18.52 1.17 4.20
CA LEU A 58 17.71 1.63 3.07
C LEU A 58 16.23 1.68 3.42
N LEU A 59 15.71 0.68 4.13
CA LEU A 59 14.33 0.65 4.61
C LEU A 59 14.09 1.82 5.58
N LYS A 60 14.98 2.01 6.56
CA LYS A 60 14.89 3.13 7.51
C LYS A 60 14.87 4.47 6.80
N ASP A 61 15.78 4.70 5.85
CA ASP A 61 15.85 5.95 5.08
C ASP A 61 14.60 6.17 4.22
N ALA A 62 14.18 5.15 3.47
CA ALA A 62 13.01 5.24 2.59
C ALA A 62 11.73 5.53 3.37
N ILE A 63 11.50 4.82 4.48
CA ILE A 63 10.31 4.99 5.31
C ILE A 63 10.33 6.35 6.00
N SER A 64 11.45 6.73 6.62
CA SER A 64 11.55 8.02 7.36
C SER A 64 11.25 9.23 6.48
N ARG A 65 11.62 9.19 5.19
CA ARG A 65 11.31 10.26 4.22
C ARG A 65 9.81 10.41 3.94
N GLN A 66 9.03 9.35 4.11
CA GLN A 66 7.58 9.38 3.97
C GLN A 66 6.87 9.85 5.26
N LEU A 67 7.60 9.97 6.39
CA LEU A 67 7.03 10.36 7.69
C LEU A 67 6.97 11.88 7.91
N VAL A 68 7.48 12.67 6.97
CA VAL A 68 7.40 14.13 7.03
C VAL A 68 6.01 14.59 6.59
N SER A 69 5.12 14.81 7.56
CA SER A 69 3.75 15.27 7.30
C SER A 69 3.26 16.28 8.34
N ASP A 70 2.55 17.32 7.88
CA ASP A 70 1.81 18.26 8.75
C ASP A 70 0.50 17.66 9.30
N MET A 71 0.13 16.46 8.83
CA MET A 71 -1.08 15.74 9.22
C MET A 71 -0.73 14.47 10.00
N PRO A 72 -1.62 13.98 10.89
CA PRO A 72 -1.42 12.69 11.53
C PRO A 72 -1.29 11.55 10.51
N ILE A 73 -0.21 10.78 10.64
CA ILE A 73 0.08 9.60 9.83
C ILE A 73 -0.56 8.36 10.45
N CYS A 74 -0.96 7.40 9.61
CA CYS A 74 -1.28 6.04 10.00
C CYS A 74 -0.62 5.02 9.06
N THR A 75 -0.69 3.73 9.41
CA THR A 75 -0.31 2.65 8.48
C THR A 75 -1.48 1.69 8.24
N PHE A 76 -1.48 1.06 7.07
CA PHE A 76 -2.30 -0.12 6.82
C PHE A 76 -1.54 -1.38 7.21
N LEU A 77 -2.23 -2.29 7.90
CA LEU A 77 -1.68 -3.52 8.47
C LEU A 77 -2.55 -4.72 8.04
N SER A 78 -1.95 -5.65 7.30
CA SER A 78 -2.63 -6.77 6.63
C SER A 78 -2.15 -8.15 7.09
N GLY A 79 -1.38 -8.23 8.19
CA GLY A 79 -0.76 -9.47 8.66
C GLY A 79 0.42 -9.99 7.83
N GLY A 80 0.66 -9.41 6.65
CA GLY A 80 1.83 -9.69 5.81
C GLY A 80 3.12 -9.07 6.37
N LEU A 81 4.26 -9.56 5.87
CA LEU A 81 5.58 -9.09 6.29
C LEU A 81 5.79 -7.61 5.95
N ASP A 82 5.36 -7.19 4.76
CA ASP A 82 5.67 -5.86 4.23
C ASP A 82 4.99 -4.75 5.03
N SER A 83 3.69 -4.89 5.27
CA SER A 83 2.93 -3.97 6.13
C SER A 83 3.42 -4.02 7.58
N SER A 84 3.93 -5.16 8.04
CA SER A 84 4.55 -5.29 9.37
C SER A 84 5.86 -4.53 9.48
N ILE A 85 6.73 -4.58 8.45
CA ILE A 85 7.98 -3.81 8.39
C ILE A 85 7.67 -2.31 8.43
N ILE A 86 6.81 -1.82 7.52
CA ILE A 86 6.42 -0.41 7.50
C ILE A 86 5.85 0.05 8.84
N THR A 87 4.97 -0.77 9.44
CA THR A 87 4.37 -0.47 10.75
C THR A 87 5.40 -0.44 11.86
N LYS A 88 6.35 -1.37 11.91
CA LYS A 88 7.41 -1.40 12.94
C LYS A 88 8.29 -0.17 12.86
N PHE A 89 8.84 0.14 11.68
CA PHE A 89 9.71 1.30 11.49
C PHE A 89 8.99 2.62 11.80
N THR A 90 7.74 2.75 11.34
CA THR A 90 6.94 3.95 11.61
C THR A 90 6.63 4.08 13.10
N SER A 91 6.28 2.98 13.76
CA SER A 91 5.96 2.96 15.19
C SER A 91 7.17 3.29 16.05
N ASP A 92 8.35 2.73 15.73
CA ASP A 92 9.61 3.05 16.40
C ASP A 92 9.96 4.53 16.24
N TYR A 93 9.81 5.08 15.03
CA TYR A 93 10.03 6.49 14.79
C TYR A 93 9.08 7.37 15.62
N MET A 94 7.78 7.05 15.68
CA MET A 94 6.82 7.79 16.51
C MET A 94 7.23 7.75 18.00
N GLN A 95 7.69 6.59 18.49
CA GLN A 95 8.15 6.43 19.86
C GLN A 95 9.46 7.20 20.14
N GLU A 96 10.44 7.13 19.24
CA GLU A 96 11.71 7.85 19.33
C GLU A 96 11.54 9.37 19.33
N GLN A 97 10.52 9.88 18.62
CA GLN A 97 10.20 11.31 18.54
C GLN A 97 9.20 11.80 19.61
N ASP A 98 8.85 10.96 20.60
CA ASP A 98 7.87 11.27 21.66
C ASP A 98 6.51 11.74 21.12
N MET A 99 6.07 11.14 20.00
CA MET A 99 4.77 11.39 19.38
C MET A 99 3.70 10.45 19.95
N ALA A 100 2.43 10.70 19.62
CA ALA A 100 1.35 9.79 19.99
C ALA A 100 1.53 8.40 19.34
N PRO A 101 0.96 7.32 19.92
CA PRO A 101 1.02 5.98 19.33
C PRO A 101 0.54 5.98 17.87
N LEU A 102 1.22 5.19 17.04
CA LEU A 102 0.86 5.06 15.63
C LEU A 102 -0.55 4.45 15.50
N ASP A 103 -1.48 5.15 14.88
CA ASP A 103 -2.75 4.52 14.50
C ASP A 103 -2.49 3.55 13.34
N THR A 104 -2.94 2.31 13.51
CA THR A 104 -2.84 1.26 12.47
C THR A 104 -4.23 0.78 12.12
N TYR A 105 -4.47 0.52 10.84
CA TYR A 105 -5.79 0.09 10.36
C TYR A 105 -5.67 -1.24 9.62
N SER A 106 -6.58 -2.16 9.90
CA SER A 106 -6.79 -3.40 9.12
C SER A 106 -8.21 -3.44 8.56
N VAL A 107 -8.39 -4.26 7.53
CA VAL A 107 -9.71 -4.58 6.98
C VAL A 107 -10.09 -6.00 7.40
N ASP A 108 -11.35 -6.19 7.78
CA ASP A 108 -11.95 -7.52 7.96
C ASP A 108 -13.39 -7.50 7.42
N TYR A 109 -14.01 -8.66 7.26
CA TYR A 109 -15.33 -8.79 6.64
C TYR A 109 -16.36 -9.34 7.63
N VAL A 110 -17.59 -8.84 7.52
CA VAL A 110 -18.71 -9.39 8.27
C VAL A 110 -18.85 -10.88 7.93
N ASP A 111 -18.97 -11.72 8.97
CA ASP A 111 -19.05 -13.18 8.87
C ASP A 111 -17.82 -13.87 8.25
N ASN A 112 -16.65 -13.22 8.19
CA ASN A 112 -15.42 -13.83 7.69
C ASN A 112 -15.06 -15.12 8.45
N ASP A 113 -15.18 -15.11 9.79
CA ASP A 113 -14.93 -16.30 10.64
C ASP A 113 -15.79 -17.52 10.29
N LYS A 114 -16.95 -17.33 9.65
CA LYS A 114 -17.85 -18.41 9.22
C LYS A 114 -17.53 -18.93 7.83
N ASN A 115 -16.93 -18.09 6.99
CA ASN A 115 -16.73 -18.33 5.56
C ASN A 115 -15.25 -18.50 5.17
N PHE A 116 -14.32 -18.28 6.11
CA PHE A 116 -12.89 -18.38 5.85
C PHE A 116 -12.51 -19.81 5.46
N VAL A 117 -12.01 -19.95 4.22
CA VAL A 117 -11.43 -21.18 3.71
C VAL A 117 -9.96 -20.90 3.42
N LYS A 118 -9.07 -21.62 4.09
CA LYS A 118 -7.63 -21.55 3.83
C LYS A 118 -7.35 -21.80 2.35
N SER A 119 -6.47 -20.99 1.78
CA SER A 119 -5.92 -21.21 0.44
C SER A 119 -4.41 -21.24 0.50
N ASP A 120 -3.76 -21.71 -0.57
CA ASP A 120 -2.30 -21.65 -0.69
C ASP A 120 -1.77 -20.19 -0.62
N PHE A 121 -2.62 -19.21 -0.94
CA PHE A 121 -2.30 -17.77 -0.90
C PHE A 121 -2.61 -17.11 0.46
N GLN A 122 -3.47 -17.71 1.28
CA GLN A 122 -3.80 -17.23 2.63
C GLN A 122 -3.90 -18.43 3.60
N PRO A 123 -2.74 -18.95 4.07
CA PRO A 123 -2.70 -20.17 4.88
C PRO A 123 -3.18 -19.94 6.33
N ASN A 124 -3.17 -18.68 6.79
CA ASN A 124 -3.53 -18.23 8.12
C ASN A 124 -4.42 -16.99 8.04
N SER A 125 -5.21 -16.75 9.09
CA SER A 125 -5.95 -15.48 9.21
C SER A 125 -4.99 -14.35 9.56
N ASP A 126 -5.13 -13.23 8.87
CA ASP A 126 -4.33 -12.01 9.07
C ASP A 126 -4.43 -11.53 10.52
N ASN A 127 -5.56 -11.78 11.20
CA ASN A 127 -5.84 -11.38 12.58
C ASN A 127 -4.78 -11.87 13.57
N TYR A 128 -4.17 -13.05 13.35
CA TYR A 128 -3.11 -13.54 14.22
C TYR A 128 -1.86 -12.64 14.18
N TYR A 129 -1.41 -12.29 12.98
CA TYR A 129 -0.21 -11.47 12.79
C TYR A 129 -0.48 -9.99 13.10
N ILE A 130 -1.69 -9.51 12.81
CA ILE A 130 -2.16 -8.18 13.22
C ILE A 130 -2.10 -8.05 14.76
N ASP A 131 -2.62 -9.02 15.50
CA ASP A 131 -2.58 -9.02 16.97
C ASP A 131 -1.13 -9.07 17.51
N LEU A 132 -0.26 -9.87 16.88
CA LEU A 132 1.16 -9.90 17.23
C LEU A 132 1.82 -8.53 17.03
N MET A 133 1.55 -7.86 15.91
CA MET A 133 2.07 -6.53 15.63
C MET A 133 1.53 -5.49 16.60
N ASN A 134 0.23 -5.51 16.90
CA ASN A 134 -0.39 -4.61 17.87
C ASN A 134 0.21 -4.77 19.28
N LYS A 135 0.62 -5.98 19.67
CA LYS A 135 1.29 -6.26 20.96
C LYS A 135 2.76 -5.83 21.01
N THR A 136 3.43 -5.74 19.87
CA THR A 136 4.88 -5.54 19.78
C THR A 136 5.29 -4.15 19.29
N THR A 137 4.33 -3.34 18.86
CA THR A 137 4.55 -1.97 18.36
C THR A 137 3.91 -0.94 19.28
N TYR A 138 4.48 0.26 19.30
CA TYR A 138 3.89 1.45 19.88
C TYR A 138 2.75 1.97 18.97
N SER A 139 1.63 1.26 18.96
CA SER A 139 0.50 1.53 18.08
C SER A 139 -0.86 1.43 18.77
N LYS A 140 -1.87 2.01 18.12
CA LYS A 140 -3.29 1.87 18.44
C LYS A 140 -3.98 1.28 17.22
N HIS A 141 -4.35 0.01 17.31
CA HIS A 141 -4.97 -0.71 16.19
C HIS A 141 -6.47 -0.47 16.09
N HIS A 142 -6.96 -0.34 14.85
CA HIS A 142 -8.36 -0.20 14.47
C HIS A 142 -8.70 -1.20 13.37
N THR A 143 -9.80 -1.92 13.52
CA THR A 143 -10.31 -2.83 12.50
C THR A 143 -11.51 -2.21 11.82
N VAL A 144 -11.48 -2.12 10.49
CA VAL A 144 -12.58 -1.67 9.66
C VAL A 144 -13.33 -2.90 9.13
N MET A 145 -14.58 -3.07 9.57
CA MET A 145 -15.45 -4.15 9.12
C MET A 145 -16.17 -3.75 7.84
N LEU A 146 -15.98 -4.49 6.76
CA LEU A 146 -16.68 -4.30 5.49
C LEU A 146 -17.79 -5.33 5.29
N ASP A 147 -18.90 -4.87 4.70
CA ASP A 147 -20.03 -5.73 4.35
C ASP A 147 -19.98 -6.16 2.87
N THR A 148 -20.30 -7.42 2.59
CA THR A 148 -20.17 -7.99 1.24
C THR A 148 -21.13 -7.33 0.22
N PRO A 149 -22.41 -7.12 0.53
CA PRO A 149 -23.30 -6.28 -0.27
C PRO A 149 -22.75 -4.87 -0.53
N GLU A 150 -22.11 -4.23 0.46
CA GLU A 150 -21.55 -2.89 0.30
C GLU A 150 -20.40 -2.88 -0.71
N LEU A 151 -19.49 -3.87 -0.64
CA LEU A 151 -18.41 -4.06 -1.62
C LEU A 151 -18.95 -4.15 -3.04
N ALA A 152 -19.96 -5.01 -3.25
CA ALA A 152 -20.56 -5.21 -4.56
C ALA A 152 -21.22 -3.93 -5.09
N SER A 153 -21.93 -3.21 -4.20
CA SER A 153 -22.59 -1.95 -4.57
C SER A 153 -21.60 -0.82 -4.87
N SER A 154 -20.40 -0.85 -4.27
CA SER A 154 -19.36 0.18 -4.43
C SER A 154 -18.43 -0.05 -5.62
N LEU A 155 -18.65 -1.11 -6.41
CA LEU A 155 -17.81 -1.45 -7.56
C LEU A 155 -17.72 -0.30 -8.58
N LYS A 156 -18.82 0.44 -8.78
CA LYS A 156 -18.84 1.54 -9.73
C LYS A 156 -17.98 2.70 -9.25
N GLU A 157 -18.09 3.06 -7.98
CA GLU A 157 -17.31 4.12 -7.34
C GLU A 157 -15.83 3.78 -7.34
N ALA A 158 -15.50 2.53 -7.01
CA ALA A 158 -14.12 2.03 -7.06
C ALA A 158 -13.55 2.06 -8.48
N MET A 159 -14.32 1.59 -9.48
CA MET A 159 -13.92 1.68 -10.89
C MET A 159 -13.68 3.12 -11.35
N LEU A 160 -14.56 4.05 -10.95
CA LEU A 160 -14.40 5.48 -11.26
C LEU A 160 -13.16 6.08 -10.60
N ALA A 161 -12.88 5.71 -9.34
CA ALA A 161 -11.67 6.16 -8.64
C ALA A 161 -10.38 5.57 -9.25
N ARG A 162 -10.45 4.32 -9.73
CA ARG A 162 -9.34 3.62 -10.39
C ARG A 162 -9.11 4.13 -11.83
N ASP A 163 -10.13 4.72 -12.46
CA ASP A 163 -10.18 5.12 -13.87
C ASP A 163 -9.98 3.96 -14.87
N MET A 164 -10.27 2.75 -14.42
CA MET A 164 -10.20 1.52 -15.22
C MET A 164 -11.07 0.41 -14.60
N PRO A 165 -11.52 -0.58 -15.39
CA PRO A 165 -12.21 -1.75 -14.86
C PRO A 165 -11.36 -2.46 -13.80
N GLY A 166 -12.03 -2.88 -12.73
CA GLY A 166 -11.42 -3.47 -11.56
C GLY A 166 -12.20 -4.68 -11.04
N MET A 167 -11.80 -5.19 -9.88
CA MET A 167 -12.44 -6.30 -9.18
C MET A 167 -13.02 -5.81 -7.85
N ALA A 168 -14.25 -6.19 -7.52
CA ALA A 168 -14.93 -5.67 -6.33
C ALA A 168 -14.25 -6.07 -5.01
N ASP A 169 -13.68 -7.27 -4.96
CA ASP A 169 -12.96 -7.81 -3.80
C ASP A 169 -11.67 -7.03 -3.49
N VAL A 170 -11.01 -6.45 -4.50
CA VAL A 170 -9.78 -5.65 -4.35
C VAL A 170 -10.07 -4.15 -4.34
N ASP A 171 -10.75 -3.65 -5.37
CA ASP A 171 -10.91 -2.21 -5.58
C ASP A 171 -11.99 -1.62 -4.68
N SER A 172 -13.14 -2.28 -4.54
CA SER A 172 -14.18 -1.80 -3.64
C SER A 172 -13.75 -1.90 -2.18
N SER A 173 -12.99 -2.94 -1.81
CA SER A 173 -12.51 -3.08 -0.44
C SER A 173 -11.52 -1.97 -0.09
N LEU A 174 -10.53 -1.70 -0.95
CA LEU A 174 -9.59 -0.59 -0.75
C LEU A 174 -10.32 0.76 -0.76
N TYR A 175 -11.29 0.96 -1.65
CA TYR A 175 -12.11 2.18 -1.70
C TYR A 175 -12.86 2.41 -0.39
N LEU A 176 -13.61 1.41 0.09
CA LEU A 176 -14.38 1.51 1.34
C LEU A 176 -13.46 1.65 2.55
N PHE A 177 -12.35 0.93 2.57
CA PHE A 177 -11.37 1.01 3.64
C PHE A 177 -10.75 2.41 3.73
N CYS A 178 -10.31 2.97 2.60
CA CYS A 178 -9.82 4.34 2.53
C CYS A 178 -10.91 5.36 2.90
N LYS A 179 -12.16 5.13 2.49
CA LYS A 179 -13.30 5.99 2.84
C LYS A 179 -13.56 6.03 4.35
N GLU A 180 -13.40 4.90 5.05
CA GLU A 180 -13.52 4.84 6.50
C GLU A 180 -12.34 5.55 7.18
N VAL A 181 -11.11 5.20 6.80
CA VAL A 181 -9.88 5.78 7.36
C VAL A 181 -9.83 7.29 7.16
N LYS A 182 -10.34 7.79 6.01
CA LYS A 182 -10.34 9.21 5.67
C LYS A 182 -11.14 10.08 6.64
N LYS A 183 -12.06 9.49 7.43
CA LYS A 183 -12.80 10.21 8.47
C LYS A 183 -11.88 10.75 9.57
N GLU A 184 -10.75 10.08 9.81
CA GLU A 184 -9.82 10.41 10.90
C GLU A 184 -8.40 10.74 10.42
N LYS A 185 -7.96 10.16 9.30
CA LYS A 185 -6.58 10.23 8.82
C LYS A 185 -6.52 10.74 7.39
N THR A 186 -5.40 11.37 7.05
CA THR A 186 -5.18 11.94 5.71
C THR A 186 -3.97 11.36 5.00
N VAL A 187 -2.97 10.91 5.76
CA VAL A 187 -1.74 10.31 5.22
C VAL A 187 -1.61 8.90 5.76
N THR A 188 -1.41 7.96 4.85
CA THR A 188 -1.31 6.53 5.17
C THR A 188 -0.11 5.95 4.43
N LEU A 189 0.75 5.22 5.16
CA LEU A 189 1.76 4.38 4.55
C LEU A 189 1.22 2.95 4.40
N MET A 190 1.45 2.36 3.23
CA MET A 190 1.01 1.02 2.88
C MET A 190 2.21 0.20 2.42
N GLY A 191 2.22 -1.10 2.74
CA GLY A 191 3.28 -2.02 2.32
C GLY A 191 3.11 -2.57 0.89
N GLU A 192 2.41 -1.85 0.00
CA GLU A 192 2.28 -2.31 -1.39
C GLU A 192 3.64 -2.21 -2.11
N CYS A 193 3.94 -3.19 -2.98
CA CYS A 193 5.13 -3.26 -3.84
C CYS A 193 6.46 -3.71 -3.19
N ALA A 194 6.42 -4.38 -2.04
CA ALA A 194 7.59 -5.07 -1.46
C ALA A 194 7.88 -6.44 -2.12
#